data_AF-A0A371AQK3-F1
#
_entry.id   AF-A0A371AQK3-F1
#
_cell.length_a   1.000
_cell.length_b   1.000
_cell.length_c   1.000
_cell.angle_alpha   90.00
_cell.angle_beta   90.00
_cell.angle_gamma   90.00
#
_symmetry.space_group_name_H-M   'P 1'
#
loop_
_entity.id
_entity.type
_entity.pdbx_description
1 polymer ?
#
loop_
_entity_poly.entity_id
_entity_poly.type
_entity_poly.pdbx_seq_one_letter_code
_entity_poly.pdbx_strand_id
1 'polypeptide(L)' 'MFNLSIKEQKEILGGRFKLTVYYGPGYEIVAEKSFTTHKQAKAWLDEHYPNCGGNGQGYHYDIEEI' A
#
# COMPACT_ATOMS: atom_id res chain seq x y z
N MET A 1 -7.83 14.63 -24.60
CA MET A 1 -8.41 14.01 -23.39
C MET A 1 -8.37 12.52 -23.57
N PHE A 2 -7.63 11.79 -22.74
CA PHE A 2 -7.57 10.32 -22.82
C PHE A 2 -8.88 9.76 -22.26
N ASN A 3 -9.62 9.05 -23.10
CA ASN A 3 -10.91 8.46 -22.76
C ASN A 3 -10.65 7.03 -22.24
N LEU A 4 -10.17 6.93 -21.00
CA LEU A 4 -9.93 5.64 -20.34
C LEU A 4 -11.26 4.99 -19.98
N SER A 5 -11.39 3.70 -20.29
CA SER A 5 -12.59 2.93 -19.99
C SER A 5 -12.80 2.80 -18.48
N ILE A 6 -14.04 2.64 -17.99
CA ILE A 6 -14.34 2.51 -16.54
C ILE A 6 -13.52 1.36 -15.89
N LYS A 7 -13.17 0.33 -16.69
CA LYS A 7 -12.32 -0.78 -16.26
C LYS A 7 -10.86 -0.37 -16.06
N GLU A 8 -10.29 0.42 -16.98
CA GLU A 8 -8.95 1.00 -16.83
C GLU A 8 -8.91 2.04 -15.71
N GLN A 9 -9.99 2.82 -15.55
CA GLN A 9 -10.13 3.68 -14.38
C GLN A 9 -10.17 2.86 -13.10
N LYS A 10 -10.81 1.68 -13.07
CA LYS A 10 -10.79 0.78 -11.90
C LYS A 10 -9.45 0.07 -11.70
N GLU A 11 -8.66 -0.23 -12.73
CA GLU A 11 -7.30 -0.76 -12.57
C GLU A 11 -6.32 0.34 -12.11
N ILE A 12 -6.56 1.59 -12.51
CA ILE A 12 -5.83 2.77 -12.04
C ILE A 12 -6.26 3.16 -10.61
N LEU A 13 -7.57 3.16 -10.32
CA LEU A 13 -8.18 3.54 -9.03
C LEU A 13 -8.14 2.40 -8.00
N GLY A 14 -8.14 1.15 -8.45
CA GLY A 14 -8.14 -0.06 -7.62
C GLY A 14 -6.75 -0.61 -7.36
N GLY A 15 -5.72 -0.09 -8.04
CA GLY A 15 -4.31 -0.35 -7.81
C GLY A 15 -3.88 -1.80 -8.09
N ARG A 16 -2.84 -1.97 -8.89
CA ARG A 16 -2.21 -3.27 -9.15
C ARG A 16 -1.46 -3.85 -7.94
N PHE A 17 -1.11 -3.00 -6.98
CA PHE A 17 -0.40 -3.39 -5.77
C PHE A 17 -1.24 -3.04 -4.56
N LYS A 18 -1.46 -4.01 -3.68
CA LYS A 18 -2.09 -3.82 -2.38
C LYS A 18 -1.00 -3.67 -1.32
N LEU A 19 -1.03 -2.57 -0.59
CA LEU A 19 -0.23 -2.33 0.60
C LEU A 19 -1.09 -2.59 1.83
N THR A 20 -0.63 -3.48 2.69
CA THR A 20 -1.21 -3.72 4.02
C THR A 20 -0.19 -3.36 5.09
N VAL A 21 -0.57 -2.55 6.06
CA VAL A 21 0.27 -2.16 7.20
C VAL A 21 -0.31 -2.78 8.46
N TYR A 22 0.56 -3.44 9.21
CA TYR A 22 0.25 -4.15 10.44
C TYR A 22 0.92 -3.48 11.63
N TYR A 23 0.32 -3.58 12.82
CA TYR A 23 0.90 -3.11 14.07
C TYR A 23 0.88 -4.18 15.17
N GLY A 24 1.97 -4.25 15.93
CA GLY A 24 2.12 -5.07 17.11
C GLY A 24 2.33 -6.57 16.83
N PRO A 25 2.53 -7.38 17.89
CA PRO A 25 2.79 -8.81 17.77
C PRO A 25 1.59 -9.60 17.23
N GLY A 26 0.39 -9.02 17.25
CA GLY A 26 -0.83 -9.61 16.72
C GLY A 26 -1.05 -9.40 15.23
N TYR A 27 -0.15 -8.68 14.54
CA TYR A 27 -0.32 -8.28 13.14
C TYR A 27 -1.70 -7.63 12.89
N GLU A 28 -2.07 -6.66 13.72
CA GLU A 28 -3.34 -5.95 13.55
C GLU A 28 -3.27 -5.03 12.33
N ILE A 29 -4.20 -5.14 11.39
CA ILE A 29 -4.22 -4.30 10.19
C ILE A 29 -4.64 -2.88 10.59
N VAL A 30 -3.73 -1.93 10.43
CA VAL A 30 -3.95 -0.51 10.74
C VAL A 30 -4.16 0.34 9.50
N ALA A 31 -3.72 -0.13 8.33
CA ALA A 31 -4.02 0.51 7.06
C ALA A 31 -3.99 -0.51 5.91
N GLU A 32 -4.88 -0.31 4.94
CA GLU A 32 -4.92 -1.04 3.69
C GLU A 32 -5.16 -0.03 2.56
N LYS A 33 -4.30 -0.05 1.52
CA LYS A 33 -4.43 0.82 0.35
C LYS A 33 -3.96 0.12 -0.91
N SER A 34 -4.55 0.51 -2.04
CA SER A 34 -4.12 0.02 -3.34
C SER A 34 -3.44 1.11 -4.17
N PHE A 35 -2.42 0.72 -4.93
CA PHE A 35 -1.58 1.59 -5.73
C PHE A 35 -1.35 0.99 -7.11
N THR A 36 -1.23 1.83 -8.13
CA THR A 36 -0.96 1.36 -9.50
C THR A 36 0.44 0.78 -9.66
N THR A 37 1.40 1.19 -8.81
CA THR A 37 2.80 0.73 -8.87
C THR A 37 3.36 0.45 -7.47
N HIS A 38 4.29 -0.52 -7.38
CA HIS A 38 5.02 -0.82 -6.15
C HIS A 38 5.73 0.44 -5.59
N LYS A 39 6.30 1.28 -6.46
CA LYS A 39 6.99 2.50 -6.05
C LYS A 39 6.06 3.50 -5.34
N GLN A 40 4.82 3.64 -5.80
CA GLN A 40 3.83 4.49 -5.14
C GLN A 40 3.40 3.93 -3.79
N ALA A 41 3.20 2.61 -3.69
CA ALA A 41 2.91 1.94 -2.42
C ALA A 41 4.02 2.21 -1.40
N LYS A 42 5.28 2.03 -1.81
CA LYS A 42 6.44 2.27 -0.95
C LYS A 42 6.59 3.75 -0.56
N ALA A 43 6.40 4.68 -1.49
CA ALA A 43 6.46 6.11 -1.20
C ALA A 43 5.39 6.54 -0.19
N TRP A 44 4.16 6.04 -0.33
CA TRP A 44 3.09 6.33 0.63
C TRP A 44 3.38 5.74 2.01
N LEU A 45 3.90 4.50 2.06
CA LEU A 45 4.34 3.87 3.31
C LEU A 45 5.41 4.70 4.01
N ASP A 46 6.45 5.13 3.29
CA ASP A 46 7.56 5.89 3.88
C ASP A 46 7.11 7.29 4.36
N GLU A 47 6.11 7.90 3.71
CA GLU A 47 5.52 9.18 4.11
C GLU A 47 4.64 9.07 5.37
N HIS A 48 3.81 8.03 5.46
CA HIS A 48 2.81 7.89 6.53
C HIS A 48 3.30 7.06 7.72
N TYR A 49 4.21 6.13 7.46
CA TYR A 49 4.83 5.24 8.45
C TYR A 49 6.35 5.29 8.32
N PRO A 50 6.97 6.47 8.50
CA PRO A 50 8.42 6.57 8.57
C PRO A 50 8.88 5.69 9.74
N ASN A 51 9.77 4.74 9.49
CA ASN A 51 10.24 3.68 10.41
C ASN A 51 9.47 2.34 10.40
N CYS A 52 8.51 2.13 9.50
CA CYS A 52 7.95 0.79 9.27
C CYS A 52 9.06 -0.19 8.82
N GLY A 53 9.27 -1.29 9.56
CA GLY A 53 10.40 -2.21 9.37
C GLY A 53 11.72 -1.82 10.05
N GLY A 54 11.76 -0.73 10.82
CA GLY A 54 12.89 -0.37 11.67
C GLY A 54 12.94 -1.22 12.95
N ASN A 55 14.15 -1.54 13.42
CA ASN A 55 14.51 -2.48 14.51
C ASN A 55 13.94 -2.16 15.93
N GLY A 56 12.76 -1.57 16.08
CA GLY A 56 12.24 -1.28 17.42
C GLY A 56 10.77 -0.91 17.57
N GLN A 57 9.96 -0.80 16.53
CA GLN A 57 8.58 -0.31 16.72
C GLN A 57 7.58 -0.96 15.79
N GLY A 58 7.15 -2.18 16.14
CA GLY A 58 5.80 -2.76 15.95
C GLY A 58 5.12 -2.78 14.57
N TYR A 59 5.55 -1.98 13.60
CA TYR A 59 4.90 -1.83 12.31
C TYR A 59 5.56 -2.75 11.30
N HIS A 60 4.74 -3.61 10.71
CA HIS A 60 5.10 -4.47 9.58
C HIS A 60 4.29 -4.06 8.37
N TYR A 61 4.76 -4.37 7.17
CA TYR A 61 4.01 -4.11 5.95
C TYR A 61 4.15 -5.26 4.98
N ASP A 62 3.14 -5.42 4.13
CA ASP A 62 3.14 -6.31 2.99
C ASP A 62 2.71 -5.54 1.74
N ILE A 63 3.39 -5.78 0.61
CA ILE A 63 3.03 -5.22 -0.70
C ILE A 63 2.89 -6.40 -1.67
N GLU A 64 1.66 -6.76 -1.99
CA GLU A 64 1.32 -7.84 -2.91
C GLU A 64 0.79 -7.30 -4.25
N GLU A 65 1.07 -8.00 -5.35
CA GLU A 65 0.45 -7.72 -6.65
C GLU A 65 -0.91 -8.44 -6.71
N ILE A 66 -1.98 -7.73 -7.04
CA ILE A 66 -3.38 -8.22 -7.06
C ILE A 66 -3.99 -8.30 -8.46
#